data_AF-A0A820H5M2-F1
#
_entry.id   AF-A0A820H5M2-F1
#
_cell.length_a   1.000
_cell.length_b   1.000
_cell.length_c   1.000
_cell.angle_alpha   90.00
_cell.angle_beta   90.00
_cell.angle_gamma   90.00
#
_symmetry.space_group_name_H-M   'P 1'
#
loop_
_entity.id
_entity.type
_entity.pdbx_description
1 polymer ?
#
loop_
_entity_poly.entity_id
_entity_poly.type
_entity_poly.pdbx_seq_one_letter_code
_entity_poly.pdbx_strand_id
1 'polypeptide(L)' 'MGSFGQVISMIPGFGTEFMSKNDEQKSQARLKKMMCIMDSMNDIELDHIDGAKLFKSQPGRYTRVANGAGV' A
#
# COMPACT_ATOMS: atom_id res chain seq x y z
N MET A 1 13.80 13.14 -8.43
CA MET A 1 12.40 13.04 -7.97
C MET A 1 12.21 14.09 -6.89
N GLY A 2 11.17 14.92 -6.96
CA GLY A 2 10.94 16.01 -5.99
C GLY A 2 10.78 15.49 -4.56
N SER A 3 10.94 16.38 -3.57
CA SER A 3 10.80 15.99 -2.17
C SER A 3 9.43 15.33 -1.94
N PHE A 4 9.43 14.17 -1.30
CA PHE A 4 8.24 13.32 -1.12
C PHE A 4 7.09 14.04 -0.41
N GLY A 5 7.41 15.04 0.42
CA GLY A 5 6.43 15.93 1.06
C GLY A 5 5.61 16.76 0.07
N GLN A 6 6.18 17.16 -1.07
CA GLN A 6 5.44 17.92 -2.10
C GLN A 6 4.41 17.03 -2.82
N VAL A 7 4.72 15.76 -3.06
CA VAL A 7 3.80 14.85 -3.76
C VAL A 7 2.61 14.47 -2.88
N ILE A 8 2.82 14.22 -1.58
CA ILE A 8 1.75 13.91 -0.63
C ILE A 8 0.81 15.11 -0.41
N SER A 9 1.33 16.33 -0.45
CA SER A 9 0.52 17.56 -0.31
C SER A 9 -0.45 17.81 -1.47
N MET A 10 -0.30 17.10 -2.59
CA MET A 10 -1.15 17.24 -3.78
C MET A 10 -2.31 16.22 -3.84
N ILE A 11 -2.40 15.28 -2.89
CA ILE A 11 -3.47 14.28 -2.85
C ILE A 11 -4.62 14.78 -1.96
N PRO A 12 -5.80 15.12 -2.52
CA PRO A 12 -6.95 15.55 -1.73
C PRO A 12 -7.40 14.40 -0.81
N GLY A 13 -7.51 14.67 0.49
CA GLY A 13 -7.92 13.68 1.50
C GLY A 13 -6.78 13.04 2.32
N PHE A 14 -5.52 13.31 1.98
CA PHE A 14 -4.33 12.87 2.76
C PHE A 14 -3.74 13.97 3.66
N GLY A 15 -4.49 15.05 3.87
CA GLY A 15 -4.04 16.20 4.64
C GLY A 15 -4.11 15.97 6.16
N THR A 16 -2.96 16.18 6.82
CA THR A 16 -2.71 16.40 8.26
C THR A 16 -2.34 15.20 9.13
N GLU A 17 -2.97 14.03 9.06
CA GLU A 17 -2.63 12.90 9.98
C GLU A 17 -1.30 12.19 9.65
N PHE A 18 -0.80 12.30 8.43
CA PHE A 18 0.48 11.69 8.02
C PHE A 18 1.70 12.59 8.26
N MET A 19 1.49 13.85 8.65
CA MET A 19 2.52 14.88 8.82
C MET A 19 2.88 15.16 10.29
N SER A 20 2.63 14.23 11.21
CA SER A 20 3.27 14.27 12.52
C SER A 20 4.77 14.00 12.32
N LYS A 21 5.59 15.06 12.36
CA LYS A 21 7.05 15.04 12.14
C LYS A 21 7.85 13.97 12.92
N ASN A 22 7.26 13.37 13.96
CA ASN A 22 7.85 12.27 14.75
C ASN A 22 7.48 10.86 14.29
N ASP A 23 6.45 10.68 13.46
CA ASP A 23 6.03 9.38 12.94
C ASP A 23 6.43 9.15 11.47
N GLU A 24 7.06 10.13 10.80
CA GLU A 24 7.45 10.01 9.39
C GLU A 24 8.27 8.74 9.10
N GLN A 25 9.21 8.36 9.98
CA GLN A 25 9.98 7.12 9.82
C GLN A 25 9.12 5.85 9.94
N LYS A 26 8.19 5.81 10.91
CA LYS A 26 7.25 4.68 11.07
C LYS A 26 6.28 4.61 9.89
N SER A 27 5.83 5.76 9.41
CA SER A 27 4.98 5.87 8.23
C SER A 27 5.68 5.35 6.97
N GLN A 28 6.95 5.74 6.76
CA GLN A 28 7.77 5.22 5.67
C GLN A 28 7.97 3.70 5.78
N ALA A 29 8.26 3.19 6.98
CA ALA A 29 8.41 1.75 7.20
C ALA A 29 7.10 0.99 6.90
N ARG A 30 5.95 1.55 7.30
CA ARG A 30 4.63 0.97 7.02
C ARG A 30 4.30 0.96 5.53
N LEU A 31 4.57 2.07 4.83
CA LEU A 31 4.39 2.15 3.38
C LEU A 31 5.30 1.15 2.65
N LYS A 32 6.57 1.04 3.05
CA LYS A 32 7.50 0.06 2.49
C LYS A 32 7.01 -1.37 2.68
N LYS A 33 6.43 -1.68 3.86
CA LYS A 33 5.80 -2.99 4.10
C LYS A 33 4.60 -3.21 3.19
N MET A 34 3.76 -2.20 2.95
CA MET A 34 2.64 -2.29 2.02
C MET A 34 3.11 -2.50 0.57
N MET A 35 4.18 -1.82 0.14
CA MET A 35 4.79 -2.03 -1.18
C MET A 35 5.27 -3.48 -1.34
N CYS A 36 5.95 -4.04 -0.34
CA CYS A 36 6.39 -5.44 -0.36
C CYS A 36 5.21 -6.45 -0.44
N ILE A 37 4.07 -6.12 0.17
CA ILE A 37 2.84 -6.93 0.02
C ILE A 37 2.30 -6.83 -1.42
N MET A 38 2.33 -5.65 -2.02
CA MET A 38 1.90 -5.43 -3.41
C MET A 38 2.83 -6.13 -4.42
N ASP A 39 4.13 -6.26 -4.14
CA ASP A 39 5.07 -7.02 -4.98
C ASP A 39 4.70 -8.52 -5.11
N SER A 40 3.92 -9.05 -4.17
CA SER A 40 3.42 -10.44 -4.20
C SER A 40 2.06 -10.61 -4.91
N MET A 41 1.50 -9.50 -5.42
CA MET A 41 0.28 -9.51 -6.23
C MET A 41 0.64 -9.66 -7.72
N ASN A 42 -0.30 -10.16 -8.51
CA ASN A 42 -0.15 -10.18 -9.98
C ASN A 42 -0.81 -8.95 -10.63
N ASP A 43 -0.49 -8.70 -11.90
CA ASP A 43 -1.02 -7.56 -12.67
C ASP A 43 -2.54 -7.50 -12.64
N ILE A 44 -3.22 -8.64 -12.73
CA ILE A 44 -4.69 -8.70 -12.66
C ILE A 44 -5.19 -8.18 -11.31
N GLU A 45 -4.54 -8.52 -10.21
CA GLU A 45 -4.91 -8.06 -8.86
C GLU A 45 -4.62 -6.58 -8.66
N LEU A 46 -3.55 -6.05 -9.27
CA LEU A 46 -3.15 -4.66 -9.18
C LEU A 46 -4.01 -3.74 -10.06
N ASP A 47 -4.32 -4.18 -11.28
CA ASP A 47 -5.10 -3.41 -12.26
C ASP A 47 -6.62 -3.60 -12.11
N HIS A 48 -7.07 -4.46 -11.18
CA HIS A 48 -8.50 -4.68 -10.97
C HIS A 48 -9.16 -3.42 -10.39
N ILE A 49 -10.22 -2.95 -11.05
CA ILE A 49 -10.99 -1.76 -10.65
C ILE A 49 -11.49 -1.80 -9.19
N ASP A 50 -11.73 -3.02 -8.68
CA ASP A 50 -12.08 -3.29 -7.29
C ASP A 50 -11.30 -4.51 -6.79
N GLY A 51 -9.99 -4.34 -6.59
CA GLY A 51 -9.13 -5.42 -6.12
C GLY A 51 -9.64 -6.06 -4.82
N ALA A 52 -10.20 -5.26 -3.90
CA ALA A 52 -10.75 -5.77 -2.65
C ALA A 52 -11.86 -6.81 -2.88
N LYS A 53 -12.75 -6.58 -3.85
CA LYS A 53 -13.79 -7.56 -4.23
C LYS A 53 -13.20 -8.84 -4.84
N LEU A 54 -12.14 -8.74 -5.64
CA LEU A 54 -11.46 -9.91 -6.22
C LEU A 54 -10.89 -10.82 -5.11
N PHE A 55 -10.20 -10.23 -4.13
CA PHE A 55 -9.66 -10.97 -3.00
C PHE A 55 -10.76 -11.57 -2.10
N LYS A 56 -11.85 -10.84 -1.85
CA LYS A 56 -13.02 -11.38 -1.13
C LYS A 56 -13.66 -12.57 -1.84
N SER A 57 -13.72 -12.54 -3.17
CA SER A 57 -14.32 -13.59 -3.98
C SER A 57 -13.42 -14.82 -4.12
N GLN A 58 -12.10 -14.64 -4.00
CA GLN A 58 -11.10 -15.70 -4.15
C GLN A 58 -10.10 -15.65 -2.98
N PRO A 59 -10.50 -16.14 -1.78
CA PRO A 59 -9.73 -15.95 -0.56
C PRO A 59 -8.34 -16.62 -0.58
N GLY A 60 -8.12 -17.62 -1.44
CA GLY A 60 -6.79 -18.22 -1.64
C GLY A 60 -5.72 -17.21 -2.08
N ARG A 61 -6.12 -16.08 -2.70
CA ARG A 61 -5.22 -14.98 -3.05
C ARG A 61 -4.60 -14.33 -1.81
N TYR A 62 -5.35 -14.21 -0.70
CA TYR A 62 -4.81 -13.68 0.56
C TYR A 62 -3.66 -14.54 1.05
N THR A 63 -3.84 -15.86 1.12
CA THR A 63 -2.80 -16.79 1.61
C THR A 63 -1.57 -16.76 0.71
N ARG A 64 -1.74 -16.70 -0.61
CA ARG A 64 -0.62 -16.63 -1.55
C ARG A 64 0.18 -15.34 -1.38
N VAL A 65 -0.50 -14.20 -1.30
CA VAL A 65 0.14 -12.88 -1.12
C VAL A 65 0.83 -12.78 0.24
N ALA A 66 0.19 -13.26 1.31
CA ALA A 66 0.76 -13.27 2.66
C ALA A 66 2.04 -14.11 2.74
N ASN A 67 2.02 -15.32 2.17
CA ASN A 67 3.19 -16.19 2.11
C ASN A 67 4.34 -15.57 1.27
N GLY A 68 4.02 -14.92 0.14
CA GLY A 68 5.02 -14.27 -0.71
C GLY A 68 5.67 -13.05 -0.04
N ALA A 69 4.90 -12.30 0.74
CA ALA A 69 5.37 -11.09 1.42
C ALA A 69 5.91 -11.35 2.84
N GLY A 70 5.81 -12.58 3.35
CA GLY A 70 6.25 -12.95 4.69
C GLY A 70 5.46 -12.26 5.81
N VAL A 71 4.14 -12.11 5.64
CA VAL A 71 3.23 -11.43 6.59
C VAL A 71 2.11 -12.30 7.08
#